data_AF-A0A4V2AMD4-F1
#
_entry.id   AF-A0A4V2AMD4-F1
#
_cell.length_a   1.000
_cell.length_b   1.000
_cell.length_c   1.000
_cell.angle_alpha   90.00
_cell.angle_beta   90.00
_cell.angle_gamma   90.00
#
_symmetry.space_group_name_H-M   'P 1'
#
loop_
_entity.id
_entity.type
_entity.pdbx_description
1 polymer ?
#
loop_
_entity_poly.entity_id
_entity_poly.type
_entity_poly.pdbx_seq_one_letter_code
_entity_poly.pdbx_strand_id
1 'polypeptide(L)' 'ITKNFLVMQKLPPETTSSMHADFAAGKSAELETLTGTVVRRAASHGIQLEVYSKMYRILSAIA' A
#
# COMPACT_ATOMS: atom_id res chain seq x y z
N ILE A 1 -8.20 -7.85 16.26
CA ILE A 1 -8.68 -7.05 15.10
C ILE A 1 -9.59 -5.90 15.56
N THR A 2 -10.60 -6.15 16.40
CA THR A 2 -11.62 -5.16 16.83
C THR A 2 -11.06 -3.88 17.47
N LYS A 3 -10.04 -3.99 18.32
CA LYS A 3 -9.45 -2.82 19.02
C LYS A 3 -8.84 -1.80 18.04
N ASN A 4 -8.13 -2.26 17.01
CA ASN A 4 -7.49 -1.36 16.03
C ASN A 4 -8.52 -0.71 15.10
N PHE A 5 -9.58 -1.44 14.76
CA PHE A 5 -10.67 -0.90 13.95
C PHE A 5 -11.39 0.26 14.65
N LEU A 6 -11.63 0.15 15.95
CA LEU A 6 -12.22 1.23 16.74
C LEU A 6 -11.32 2.46 16.86
N VAL A 7 -9.99 2.29 16.83
CA VAL A 7 -9.05 3.42 16.79
C VAL A 7 -9.15 4.12 15.44
N MET A 8 -9.16 3.36 14.34
CA MET A 8 -9.27 3.93 12.98
C MET A 8 -10.58 4.70 12.78
N GLN A 9 -11.70 4.22 13.36
CA GLN A 9 -12.99 4.92 13.28
C GLN A 9 -13.02 6.28 13.99
N LYS A 10 -12.10 6.54 14.92
CA LYS A 10 -12.02 7.81 15.66
C LYS A 10 -11.12 8.84 14.98
N LEU A 11 -10.40 8.45 13.94
CA LEU A 11 -9.56 9.38 13.19
C LEU A 11 -10.46 10.35 12.40
N PRO A 12 -10.07 11.62 12.28
CA PRO A 12 -10.76 12.55 11.39
C PRO A 12 -10.84 12.00 9.95
N PRO A 13 -11.95 12.23 9.21
CA PRO A 13 -12.15 11.68 7.85
C PRO A 13 -11.04 12.03 6.85
N GLU A 14 -10.39 13.17 7.04
CA GLU A 14 -9.28 13.69 6.23
C GLU A 14 -7.93 13.05 6.57
N THR A 15 -7.87 12.15 7.56
CA THR A 15 -6.64 11.47 7.94
C THR A 15 -6.15 10.59 6.79
N THR A 16 -4.92 10.82 6.37
CA THR A 16 -4.26 10.06 5.30
C THR A 16 -3.00 9.36 5.82
N SER A 17 -2.56 8.31 5.13
CA SER A 17 -1.32 7.62 5.47
C SER A 17 -0.10 8.41 4.98
N SER A 18 1.08 8.16 5.58
CA SER A 18 2.34 8.76 5.08
C SER A 18 2.57 8.46 3.61
N MET A 19 2.35 7.20 3.19
CA MET A 19 2.45 6.81 1.78
C MET A 19 1.52 7.63 0.87
N HIS A 20 0.29 7.93 1.31
CA HIS A 20 -0.61 8.79 0.54
C HIS A 20 -0.07 10.21 0.40
N ALA A 21 0.46 10.79 1.49
CA ALA A 21 1.08 12.11 1.44
C ALA A 21 2.31 12.14 0.52
N ASP A 22 3.12 11.08 0.51
CA ASP A 22 4.27 10.95 -0.39
C ASP A 22 3.83 10.91 -1.86
N PHE A 23 2.82 10.09 -2.19
CA PHE A 23 2.24 10.05 -3.54
C PHE A 23 1.67 11.42 -3.96
N ALA A 24 0.89 12.06 -3.09
CA ALA A 24 0.30 13.38 -3.38
C ALA A 24 1.36 14.46 -3.60
N ALA A 25 2.52 14.33 -2.95
CA ALA A 25 3.66 15.24 -3.09
C ALA A 25 4.64 14.85 -4.20
N GLY A 26 4.40 13.76 -4.95
CA GLY A 26 5.34 13.25 -5.97
C GLY A 26 6.70 12.82 -5.38
N LYS A 27 6.70 12.43 -4.10
CA LYS A 27 7.90 11.94 -3.40
C LYS A 27 8.00 10.43 -3.54
N SER A 28 9.21 9.93 -3.31
CA SER A 28 9.47 8.49 -3.26
C SER A 28 8.65 7.84 -2.14
N ALA A 29 7.56 7.17 -2.51
CA ALA A 29 6.78 6.34 -1.60
C ALA A 29 7.49 5.00 -1.35
N GLU A 30 7.17 4.34 -0.23
CA GLU A 30 7.67 2.99 0.11
C GLU A 30 7.03 1.87 -0.76
N LEU A 31 6.69 2.18 -2.02
CA LEU A 31 6.01 1.27 -2.93
C LEU A 31 6.87 0.04 -3.23
N GLU A 32 8.14 0.28 -3.56
CA GLU A 32 9.07 -0.79 -3.91
C GLU A 32 9.49 -1.64 -2.72
N THR A 33 9.74 -1.00 -1.58
CA THR A 33 10.23 -1.66 -0.36
C THR A 33 9.14 -2.46 0.34
N LEU A 34 7.88 -1.99 0.31
CA LEU A 34 6.75 -2.70 0.92
C LEU A 34 5.97 -3.54 -0.10
N THR A 35 5.26 -2.89 -1.03
CA THR A 35 4.30 -3.57 -1.90
C THR A 35 5.01 -4.41 -2.97
N GLY A 36 6.05 -3.85 -3.60
CA GLY A 36 6.86 -4.56 -4.59
C GLY A 36 7.55 -5.80 -4.01
N THR A 37 8.05 -5.71 -2.77
CA THR A 37 8.63 -6.86 -2.05
C THR A 37 7.62 -8.00 -1.89
N VAL A 38 6.37 -7.69 -1.50
CA VAL A 38 5.31 -8.71 -1.35
C VAL A 38 5.01 -9.37 -2.69
N VAL A 39 4.83 -8.60 -3.77
CA VAL A 39 4.52 -9.14 -5.10
C VAL A 39 5.66 -10.00 -5.64
N ARG A 40 6.92 -9.54 -5.56
CA ARG A 40 8.09 -10.29 -6.04
C ARG A 40 8.30 -11.58 -5.26
N ARG A 41 8.12 -11.53 -3.93
CA ARG A 41 8.28 -12.71 -3.07
C ARG A 41 7.15 -13.72 -3.27
N ALA A 42 5.91 -13.27 -3.46
CA ALA A 42 4.82 -14.18 -3.79
C ALA A 42 5.08 -14.89 -5.13
N ALA A 43 5.52 -14.14 -6.15
CA ALA A 43 5.87 -14.71 -7.45
C ALA A 43 6.99 -15.76 -7.35
N SER A 44 8.04 -15.53 -6.57
CA SER A 44 9.12 -16.51 -6.37
C SER A 44 8.67 -17.81 -5.69
N HIS A 45 7.52 -17.80 -5.02
CA HIS A 45 6.92 -18.97 -4.38
C HIS A 45 5.71 -19.53 -5.15
N GLY A 46 5.41 -19.01 -6.36
CA GLY A 46 4.25 -19.44 -7.15
C GLY A 46 2.90 -19.03 -6.54
N ILE A 47 2.87 -18.06 -5.63
CA ILE A 47 1.66 -17.57 -4.97
C ILE A 47 1.07 -16.42 -5.78
N GLN A 48 -0.20 -16.53 -6.16
CA GLN A 48 -0.92 -15.46 -6.85
C GLN A 48 -1.55 -14.49 -5.85
N LEU A 49 -1.31 -13.20 -6.04
CA LEU A 49 -1.88 -12.13 -5.23
C LEU A 49 -2.61 -11.11 -6.10
N GLU A 50 -3.78 -11.48 -6.61
CA GLU A 50 -4.53 -10.69 -7.61
C GLU A 50 -4.66 -9.20 -7.21
N VAL A 51 -5.09 -8.93 -5.98
CA VAL A 51 -5.28 -7.56 -5.48
C VAL A 51 -3.96 -6.82 -5.34
N TYR A 52 -2.93 -7.42 -4.72
CA TYR A 52 -1.63 -6.76 -4.53
C TYR A 52 -0.91 -6.53 -5.86
N SER A 53 -0.96 -7.48 -6.79
CA SER A 53 -0.37 -7.33 -8.12
C SER A 53 -1.05 -6.20 -8.90
N LYS A 54 -2.39 -6.10 -8.82
CA LYS A 54 -3.13 -4.99 -9.43
C LYS A 54 -2.78 -3.65 -8.80
N MET A 55 -2.73 -3.59 -7.46
CA MET A 55 -2.38 -2.38 -6.72
C MET A 55 -0.96 -1.91 -7.04
N TYR A 56 0.03 -2.80 -6.98
CA TYR A 56 1.42 -2.50 -7.32
C TYR A 56 1.52 -1.93 -8.72
N ARG A 57 0.90 -2.58 -9.72
CA ARG A 57 0.91 -2.10 -11.11
C ARG A 57 0.30 -0.70 -11.26
N ILE A 58 -0.83 -0.42 -10.62
CA ILE A 58 -1.49 0.89 -10.71
C ILE A 58 -0.64 1.96 -10.02
N LEU A 59 -0.15 1.68 -8.81
CA LEU A 59 0.63 2.63 -8.04
C LEU A 59 1.99 2.92 -8.69
N SER A 60 2.67 1.91 -9.26
CA SER A 60 3.94 2.10 -9.98
C SER A 60 3.79 2.93 -11.25
N ALA A 61 2.58 3.03 -11.81
CA ALA A 61 2.32 3.86 -13.00
C ALA A 61 2.08 5.34 -12.65
N ILE A 62 1.83 5.66 -11.38
CA ILE A 62 1.57 7.01 -10.88
C ILE A 62 2.58 7.48 -9.83
N ALA A 63 3.56 6.63 -9.50
CA ALA A 63 4.69 6.92 -8.62
C ALA A 63 5.74 7.76 -9.34
#